data_AF-A0A915NKS8-F1
#
_entry.id   AF-A0A915NKS8-F1
#
_cell.length_a   1.000
_cell.length_b   1.000
_cell.length_c   1.000
_cell.angle_alpha   90.00
_cell.angle_beta   90.00
_cell.angle_gamma   90.00
#
_symmetry.space_group_name_H-M   'P 1'
#
loop_
_entity.id
_entity.type
_entity.pdbx_description
1 polymer ?
#
loop_
_entity_poly.entity_id
_entity_poly.type
_entity_poly.pdbx_seq_one_letter_code
_entity_poly.pdbx_strand_id
1 'polypeptide(L)'
;MIGNIKIQNITFVSGITGFPNYLEFLDEIDGVFGLSPLKTEKSFLNLIFKEVNKPIITLYTRGVISGDSDVSVGIGSVTLGSENEKDCAAGSYKHAKLSGNEWATDLNLIKIGNDKINVGNEMIKAKKTQNIPKLRIVDSALYMYAPKEQLDKIAIGLGVLNISKNVSDFYLLPLEKCQQEKTMPNVVLNVGDLQNKKINVVLKPKQYMELYEEEHGDK
;
A
#
# COMPACT_ATOMS: atom_id res chain seq x y z
N MET A 1 17.34 19.03 -9.28
CA MET A 1 16.11 19.71 -8.81
C MET A 1 14.99 18.70 -8.83
N ILE A 2 14.01 18.83 -7.94
CA ILE A 2 12.80 17.97 -7.92
C ILE A 2 11.61 18.90 -8.00
N GLY A 3 10.96 18.93 -9.17
CA GLY A 3 10.11 20.06 -9.52
C GLY A 3 10.88 21.37 -9.34
N ASN A 4 10.34 22.26 -8.50
CA ASN A 4 10.93 23.57 -8.19
C ASN A 4 11.80 23.57 -6.92
N ILE A 5 11.99 22.43 -6.25
CA ILE A 5 12.77 22.36 -5.01
C ILE A 5 14.25 22.12 -5.34
N LYS A 6 15.10 23.02 -4.81
CA LYS A 6 16.55 22.95 -4.92
C LYS A 6 17.15 22.44 -3.61
N ILE A 7 17.46 21.15 -3.60
CA ILE A 7 18.11 20.52 -2.45
C ILE A 7 19.63 20.61 -2.65
N GLN A 8 20.34 21.13 -1.64
CA GLN A 8 21.80 21.21 -1.64
C GLN A 8 22.40 20.06 -0.83
N ASN A 9 23.64 19.67 -1.16
CA ASN A 9 24.43 18.71 -0.39
C ASN A 9 23.78 17.32 -0.20
N ILE A 10 23.05 16.82 -1.21
CA ILE A 10 22.55 15.44 -1.19
C ILE A 10 23.73 14.49 -1.32
N THR A 11 23.86 13.57 -0.36
CA THR A 11 24.76 12.42 -0.50
C THR A 11 24.04 11.33 -1.29
N PHE A 12 24.58 10.99 -2.46
CA PHE A 12 24.14 9.85 -3.25
C PHE A 12 25.05 8.65 -2.98
N VAL A 13 24.48 7.46 -3.02
CA VAL A 13 25.24 6.21 -3.05
C VAL A 13 25.24 5.71 -4.48
N SER A 14 26.42 5.45 -5.04
CA SER A 14 26.55 4.85 -6.36
C SER A 14 26.35 3.34 -6.27
N GLY A 15 25.36 2.81 -6.98
CA GLY A 15 25.17 1.37 -7.13
C GLY A 15 26.24 0.80 -8.06
N ILE A 16 27.22 0.09 -7.51
CA ILE A 16 28.30 -0.55 -8.28
C ILE A 16 27.98 -2.02 -8.64
N THR A 17 26.99 -2.62 -7.99
CA THR A 17 26.50 -3.98 -8.23
C THR A 17 24.99 -4.05 -7.94
N GLY A 18 24.26 -4.82 -8.74
CA GLY A 18 22.89 -5.25 -8.45
C GLY A 18 21.85 -4.13 -8.42
N PHE A 19 21.25 -3.83 -9.57
CA PHE A 19 19.87 -3.36 -9.54
C PHE A 19 18.99 -4.55 -9.13
N PRO A 20 18.06 -4.40 -8.17
CA PRO A 20 17.16 -5.48 -7.83
C PRO A 20 16.31 -5.88 -9.04
N ASN A 21 16.27 -7.16 -9.40
CA ASN A 21 15.58 -7.67 -10.59
C ASN A 21 14.09 -7.27 -10.68
N TYR A 22 13.44 -6.91 -9.57
CA TYR A 22 12.04 -6.44 -9.59
C TYR A 22 11.87 -5.03 -10.18
N LEU A 23 12.94 -4.25 -10.31
CA LEU A 23 12.93 -2.95 -11.01
C LEU A 23 13.17 -3.10 -12.51
N GLU A 24 13.60 -4.27 -13.00
CA GLU A 24 13.79 -4.52 -14.44
C GLU A 24 12.47 -4.50 -15.24
N PHE A 25 11.33 -4.64 -14.56
CA PHE A 25 9.99 -4.64 -15.16
C PHE A 25 9.32 -3.24 -15.19
N LEU A 26 9.93 -2.24 -14.56
CA LEU A 26 9.47 -0.85 -14.56
C LEU A 26 10.37 -0.09 -15.54
N ASP A 27 9.78 0.63 -16.51
CA ASP A 27 10.52 1.44 -17.50
C ASP A 27 11.69 2.24 -16.85
N GLU A 28 12.82 2.30 -17.56
CA GLU A 28 14.11 2.94 -17.21
C GLU A 28 14.14 3.77 -15.91
N ILE A 29 14.30 3.10 -14.76
CA ILE A 29 14.55 3.76 -13.47
C ILE A 29 16.07 3.90 -13.27
N ASP A 30 16.59 5.13 -13.39
CA ASP A 30 18.01 5.44 -13.18
C ASP A 30 18.46 5.42 -11.71
N GLY A 31 17.51 5.43 -10.76
CA GLY A 31 17.81 5.44 -9.34
C GLY A 31 16.59 5.57 -8.44
N VAL A 32 16.82 5.43 -7.13
CA VAL A 32 15.75 5.41 -6.12
C VAL A 32 16.00 6.46 -5.05
N PHE A 33 14.95 7.20 -4.68
CA PHE A 33 14.96 8.13 -3.56
C PHE A 33 14.24 7.51 -2.35
N GLY A 34 14.98 7.27 -1.27
CA GLY A 34 14.38 6.76 -0.04
C GLY A 34 13.51 7.82 0.65
N LEU A 35 12.20 7.56 0.72
CA LEU A 35 11.23 8.42 1.41
C LEU A 35 10.91 7.96 2.83
N SER A 36 11.64 7.00 3.41
CA SER A 36 11.42 6.53 4.79
C SER A 36 11.75 7.63 5.81
N PRO A 37 11.03 7.73 6.95
CA PRO A 37 11.32 8.70 7.99
C PRO A 37 12.53 8.23 8.79
N LEU A 38 13.73 8.45 8.24
CA LEU A 38 14.97 8.14 8.94
C LEU A 38 15.24 9.17 10.03
N LYS A 39 15.77 8.71 11.17
CA LYS A 39 16.21 9.57 12.29
C LYS A 39 17.40 10.47 11.95
N THR A 40 18.06 10.26 10.82
CA THR A 40 19.27 10.99 10.46
C THR A 40 18.92 12.26 9.70
N GLU A 41 19.43 13.42 10.14
CA GLU A 41 19.20 14.71 9.47
C GLU A 41 19.69 14.77 8.01
N LYS A 42 20.51 13.79 7.61
CA LYS A 42 21.07 13.64 6.26
C LYS A 42 20.20 12.82 5.32
N SER A 43 19.07 12.28 5.78
CA SER A 43 18.17 11.55 4.89
C SER A 43 17.59 12.49 3.83
N PHE A 44 17.37 11.96 2.63
CA PHE A 44 16.83 12.73 1.52
C PHE A 44 15.47 13.38 1.87
N LEU A 45 14.61 12.65 2.57
CA LEU A 45 13.34 13.18 3.09
C LEU A 45 13.54 14.38 4.01
N ASN A 46 14.47 14.30 4.97
CA ASN A 46 14.74 15.40 5.89
C ASN A 46 15.36 16.60 5.19
N LEU A 47 16.13 16.38 4.11
CA LEU A 47 16.61 17.47 3.26
C LEU A 47 15.47 18.16 2.51
N ILE A 48 14.51 17.41 1.96
CA ILE A 48 13.30 17.99 1.37
C ILE A 48 12.53 18.83 2.39
N PHE A 49 12.33 18.30 3.61
CA PHE A 49 11.54 18.95 4.66
C PHE A 49 12.12 20.28 5.14
N LYS A 50 13.42 20.54 4.92
CA LYS A 50 14.04 21.85 5.19
C LYS A 50 13.69 22.91 4.14
N GLU A 51 13.33 22.48 2.93
CA GLU A 51 13.08 23.35 1.78
C GLU A 51 11.59 23.58 1.51
N VAL A 52 10.70 23.03 2.34
CA VAL A 52 9.24 23.15 2.16
C VAL A 52 8.56 23.76 3.38
N ASN A 53 7.42 24.43 3.15
CA ASN A 53 6.68 25.13 4.21
C ASN A 53 6.10 24.21 5.29
N LYS A 54 5.77 22.97 4.93
CA LYS A 54 5.27 21.95 5.86
C LYS A 54 6.04 20.65 5.65
N PRO A 55 6.49 19.96 6.71
CA PRO A 55 7.24 18.71 6.57
C PRO A 55 6.32 17.52 6.26
N ILE A 56 5.64 17.58 5.11
CA ILE A 56 4.72 16.55 4.64
C ILE A 56 4.99 16.21 3.18
N ILE A 57 4.78 14.93 2.85
CA ILE A 57 4.72 14.42 1.49
C ILE A 57 3.36 13.75 1.33
N THR A 58 2.70 14.00 0.21
CA THR A 58 1.52 13.23 -0.19
C THR A 58 1.79 12.51 -1.50
N LEU A 59 1.34 11.25 -1.55
CA LEU A 59 1.44 10.38 -2.70
C LEU A 59 0.03 10.15 -3.22
N TYR A 60 -0.13 10.23 -4.53
CA TYR A 60 -1.37 9.89 -5.21
C TYR A 60 -1.03 9.10 -6.47
N THR A 61 -1.67 7.94 -6.64
CA THR A 61 -1.46 7.06 -7.78
C THR A 61 -2.81 6.83 -8.47
N ARG A 62 -2.83 6.91 -9.80
CA ARG A 62 -3.99 6.58 -10.62
C ARG A 62 -3.89 5.18 -11.19
N GLY A 63 -5.04 4.66 -11.60
CA GLY A 63 -5.19 3.31 -12.10
C GLY A 63 -5.30 2.29 -10.95
N VAL A 64 -5.99 1.20 -11.25
CA VAL A 64 -5.96 -0.04 -10.47
C VAL A 64 -5.27 -1.09 -11.32
N ILE A 65 -4.59 -2.06 -10.70
CA ILE A 65 -3.84 -3.10 -11.42
C ILE A 65 -4.75 -3.85 -12.40
N SER A 66 -6.04 -4.00 -12.08
CA SER A 66 -7.05 -4.50 -13.03
C SER A 66 -7.44 -3.45 -14.06
N GLY A 67 -6.66 -3.37 -15.14
CA GLY A 67 -7.16 -3.18 -16.51
C GLY A 67 -8.27 -2.16 -16.77
N ASP A 68 -8.33 -1.02 -16.06
CA ASP A 68 -9.16 0.10 -16.50
C ASP A 68 -8.47 0.62 -17.77
N SER A 69 -9.01 0.27 -18.95
CA SER A 69 -8.43 0.51 -20.28
C SER A 69 -8.08 1.98 -20.55
N ASP A 70 -8.63 2.89 -19.75
CA ASP A 70 -8.59 4.32 -20.00
C ASP A 70 -7.62 5.07 -19.07
N VAL A 71 -7.00 4.41 -18.08
CA VAL A 71 -6.06 5.06 -17.14
C VAL A 71 -4.83 4.18 -16.91
N SER A 72 -3.68 4.59 -17.46
CA SER A 72 -2.40 3.91 -17.25
C SER A 72 -2.12 3.70 -15.76
N VAL A 73 -1.92 2.44 -15.37
CA VAL A 73 -1.53 2.05 -14.01
C VAL A 73 -0.19 2.68 -13.66
N GLY A 74 -0.08 3.26 -12.47
CA GLY A 74 1.20 3.77 -11.95
C GLY A 74 1.50 5.23 -12.29
N ILE A 75 0.69 5.92 -13.10
CA ILE A 75 0.82 7.37 -13.25
C ILE A 75 0.24 8.06 -12.02
N GLY A 76 1.05 8.88 -11.36
CA GLY A 76 0.68 9.54 -10.12
C GLY A 76 1.31 10.90 -9.96
N SER A 77 1.20 11.43 -8.75
CA SER A 77 1.85 12.67 -8.33
C SER A 77 2.41 12.52 -6.93
N VAL A 78 3.59 13.09 -6.74
CA VAL A 78 4.19 13.33 -5.43
C VAL A 78 4.08 14.82 -5.14
N THR A 79 3.39 15.19 -4.06
CA THR A 79 3.30 16.59 -3.62
C THR A 79 4.15 16.76 -2.37
N LEU A 80 5.08 17.73 -2.44
CA LEU A 80 6.00 18.06 -1.36
C LEU A 80 5.54 19.35 -0.69
N GLY A 81 5.49 19.38 0.64
CA GLY A 81 5.19 20.61 1.38
C GLY A 81 3.71 20.92 1.60
N SER A 82 2.80 20.11 1.09
CA SER A 82 1.35 20.34 1.18
C SER A 82 0.55 19.04 1.03
N GLU A 83 -0.71 19.11 1.45
CA GLU A 83 -1.73 18.12 1.06
C GLU A 83 -2.08 18.31 -0.42
N ASN A 84 -2.37 17.22 -1.12
CA ASN A 84 -2.77 17.28 -2.52
C ASN A 84 -4.27 17.56 -2.62
N GLU A 85 -4.63 18.85 -2.52
CA GLU A 85 -6.02 19.32 -2.62
C GLU A 85 -6.63 19.16 -4.02
N LYS A 86 -5.80 18.93 -5.05
CA LYS A 86 -6.25 18.69 -6.42
C LYS A 86 -6.88 17.30 -6.56
N ASP A 87 -6.25 16.29 -5.96
CA ASP A 87 -6.68 14.88 -6.08
C ASP A 87 -7.42 14.37 -4.83
N CYS A 88 -7.41 15.12 -3.71
CA CYS A 88 -8.15 14.82 -2.49
C CYS A 88 -8.82 16.09 -1.93
N ALA A 89 -10.14 16.11 -1.78
CA ALA A 89 -10.85 17.30 -1.32
C ALA A 89 -10.38 17.78 0.07
N ALA A 90 -10.24 19.10 0.23
CA ALA A 90 -9.83 19.73 1.48
C ALA A 90 -10.66 19.23 2.68
N GLY A 91 -9.97 18.88 3.77
CA GLY A 91 -10.61 18.34 4.99
C GLY A 91 -11.01 16.86 4.92
N SER A 92 -10.73 16.15 3.82
CA SER A 92 -11.04 14.72 3.69
C SER A 92 -9.97 13.80 4.26
N TYR A 93 -8.78 14.33 4.54
CA TYR A 93 -7.67 13.56 5.10
C TYR A 93 -8.01 13.08 6.51
N LYS A 94 -7.79 11.78 6.73
CA LYS A 94 -7.86 11.15 8.05
C LYS A 94 -6.46 10.75 8.45
N HIS A 95 -6.04 11.11 9.66
CA HIS A 95 -4.69 10.87 10.13
C HIS A 95 -4.64 9.68 11.10
N ALA A 96 -3.93 8.63 10.69
CA ALA A 96 -3.60 7.51 11.56
C ALA A 96 -2.33 7.82 12.37
N LYS A 97 -2.25 7.27 13.59
CA LYS A 97 -1.05 7.42 14.43
C LYS A 97 0.07 6.50 13.94
N LEU A 98 1.27 7.05 13.76
CA LEU A 98 2.45 6.24 13.41
C LEU A 98 2.84 5.30 14.55
N SER A 99 3.21 4.08 14.18
CA SER A 99 3.70 3.00 15.06
C SER A 99 5.23 2.93 15.01
N GLY A 100 5.87 3.88 15.70
CA GLY A 100 7.33 4.01 15.75
C GLY A 100 7.90 5.05 14.76
N ASN A 101 9.08 4.76 14.18
CA ASN A 101 9.78 5.66 13.25
C ASN A 101 9.69 5.18 11.80
N GLU A 102 8.55 4.62 11.42
CA GLU A 102 8.32 4.08 10.08
C GLU A 102 6.99 4.61 9.57
N TRP A 103 6.77 4.60 8.25
CA TRP A 103 5.47 4.84 7.63
C TRP A 103 4.51 3.66 7.86
N ALA A 104 4.24 3.37 9.12
CA ALA A 104 3.44 2.25 9.57
C ALA A 104 2.45 2.70 10.64
N THR A 105 1.24 2.13 10.64
CA THR A 105 0.21 2.33 11.66
C THR A 105 -0.25 0.97 12.19
N ASP A 106 -0.75 0.95 13.42
CA ASP A 106 -1.31 -0.27 14.01
C ASP A 106 -2.60 -0.68 13.27
N LEU A 107 -2.66 -1.94 12.85
CA LEU A 107 -3.78 -2.57 12.17
C LEU A 107 -4.55 -3.45 13.15
N ASN A 108 -5.78 -3.04 13.45
CA ASN A 108 -6.58 -3.67 14.49
C ASN A 108 -7.42 -4.85 13.98
N LEU A 109 -8.01 -4.71 12.79
CA LEU A 109 -8.98 -5.66 12.25
C LEU A 109 -9.07 -5.56 10.73
N ILE A 110 -9.18 -6.70 10.06
CA ILE A 110 -9.58 -6.79 8.64
C ILE A 110 -11.03 -7.30 8.60
N LYS A 111 -11.87 -6.69 7.74
CA LYS A 111 -13.23 -7.18 7.47
C LYS A 111 -13.39 -7.47 5.99
N ILE A 112 -14.17 -8.51 5.68
CA ILE A 112 -14.52 -8.88 4.32
C ILE A 112 -16.05 -9.01 4.29
N GLY A 113 -16.72 -8.04 3.67
CA GLY A 113 -18.18 -7.95 3.76
C GLY A 113 -18.63 -7.86 5.23
N ASN A 114 -19.41 -8.85 5.69
CA ASN A 114 -19.88 -8.95 7.08
C ASN A 114 -18.92 -9.74 7.99
N ASP A 115 -17.95 -10.46 7.42
CA ASP A 115 -17.03 -11.30 8.16
C ASP A 115 -15.88 -10.47 8.76
N LYS A 116 -15.40 -10.92 9.93
CA LYS A 116 -14.33 -10.28 10.68
C LYS A 116 -13.14 -11.23 10.79
N ILE A 117 -12.00 -10.81 10.26
CA ILE A 117 -10.72 -11.50 10.41
C ILE A 117 -9.91 -10.73 11.45
N ASN A 118 -9.82 -11.30 12.65
CA ASN A 118 -8.92 -10.80 13.68
C ASN A 118 -7.48 -11.04 13.22
N VAL A 119 -6.76 -9.95 12.97
CA VAL A 119 -5.36 -9.97 12.51
C VAL A 119 -4.37 -10.06 13.67
N GLY A 120 -4.81 -9.79 14.90
CA GLY A 120 -4.06 -10.04 16.13
C GLY A 120 -4.74 -11.10 16.99
N ASN A 121 -3.97 -11.70 17.91
CA ASN A 121 -4.53 -12.57 18.94
C ASN A 121 -5.61 -11.82 19.70
N GLU A 122 -6.68 -12.53 20.06
CA GLU A 122 -7.79 -12.03 20.88
C GLU A 122 -7.29 -11.08 21.97
N MET A 123 -8.03 -10.01 22.24
CA MET A 123 -7.77 -9.11 23.36
C MET A 123 -7.83 -9.91 24.68
N ILE A 124 -6.76 -10.60 25.02
CA ILE A 124 -6.51 -11.11 26.36
C ILE A 124 -6.25 -9.87 27.20
N LYS A 125 -7.28 -9.48 27.95
CA LYS A 125 -7.17 -8.54 29.06
C LYS A 125 -6.10 -9.09 30.01
N ALA A 126 -4.88 -8.57 29.86
CA ALA A 126 -3.80 -8.48 30.83
C ALA A 126 -2.45 -8.84 30.20
N LYS A 127 -1.50 -7.90 30.37
CA LYS A 127 -0.04 -7.98 30.15
C LYS A 127 0.45 -7.70 28.72
N LYS A 128 0.79 -6.41 28.55
CA LYS A 128 1.96 -5.80 27.91
C LYS A 128 2.68 -6.60 26.81
N THR A 129 2.80 -5.91 25.67
CA THR A 129 3.54 -6.23 24.42
C THR A 129 2.94 -7.35 23.57
N GLN A 130 1.75 -7.09 23.03
CA GLN A 130 1.23 -7.82 21.88
C GLN A 130 1.92 -7.31 20.60
N ASN A 131 2.38 -8.23 19.75
CA ASN A 131 2.77 -7.93 18.36
C ASN A 131 1.51 -7.51 17.59
N ILE A 132 1.13 -6.24 17.72
CA ILE A 132 0.04 -5.67 16.93
C ILE A 132 0.53 -5.61 15.48
N PRO A 133 -0.18 -6.23 14.51
CA PRO A 133 0.17 -6.14 13.11
C PRO A 133 0.22 -4.70 12.66
N LYS A 134 1.17 -4.36 11.80
CA LYS A 134 1.34 -3.01 11.26
C LYS A 134 0.89 -2.96 9.80
N LEU A 135 0.14 -1.93 9.44
CA LEU A 135 -0.10 -1.56 8.05
C LEU A 135 0.98 -0.56 7.64
N ARG A 136 1.77 -0.91 6.61
CA ARG A 136 2.80 -0.05 6.03
C ARG A 136 2.38 0.33 4.62
N ILE A 137 2.55 1.60 4.26
CA ILE A 137 2.42 2.05 2.87
C ILE A 137 3.77 1.90 2.20
N VAL A 138 3.81 1.15 1.10
CA VAL A 138 5.01 0.90 0.30
C VAL A 138 4.67 1.22 -1.15
N ASP A 139 5.42 2.11 -1.76
CA ASP A 139 5.26 2.58 -3.14
C ASP A 139 5.97 1.68 -4.17
N SER A 140 6.90 0.84 -3.73
CA SER A 140 7.59 -0.15 -4.56
C SER A 140 6.87 -1.50 -4.68
N ALA A 141 5.67 -1.64 -4.14
CA ALA A 141 4.92 -2.90 -4.08
C ALA A 141 3.76 -2.86 -5.08
N LEU A 142 3.64 -3.89 -5.92
CA LEU A 142 2.48 -4.03 -6.82
C LEU A 142 1.25 -4.48 -6.04
N TYR A 143 1.37 -5.54 -5.23
CA TYR A 143 0.25 -6.10 -4.48
C TYR A 143 0.29 -5.76 -2.99
N MET A 144 -0.80 -6.08 -2.29
CA MET A 144 -0.80 -6.10 -0.84
C MET A 144 -0.10 -7.38 -0.34
N TYR A 145 0.97 -7.21 0.43
CA TYR A 145 1.69 -8.32 1.05
C TYR A 145 1.39 -8.38 2.55
N ALA A 146 1.22 -9.59 3.06
CA ALA A 146 1.03 -9.90 4.48
C ALA A 146 1.57 -11.31 4.76
N PRO A 147 1.74 -11.72 6.04
CA PRO A 147 2.12 -13.09 6.31
C PRO A 147 1.05 -14.06 5.77
N LYS A 148 1.51 -15.22 5.29
CA LYS A 148 0.69 -16.15 4.51
C LYS A 148 -0.61 -16.53 5.22
N GLU A 149 -0.56 -16.81 6.52
CA GLU A 149 -1.75 -17.19 7.30
C GLU A 149 -2.88 -16.15 7.22
N GLN A 150 -2.54 -14.86 7.21
CA GLN A 150 -3.50 -13.77 7.10
C GLN A 150 -4.02 -13.64 5.67
N LEU A 151 -3.14 -13.81 4.67
CA LEU A 151 -3.55 -13.82 3.25
C LEU A 151 -4.47 -14.99 2.95
N ASP A 152 -4.20 -16.19 3.46
CA ASP A 152 -5.04 -17.38 3.31
C ASP A 152 -6.44 -17.13 3.89
N LYS A 153 -6.54 -16.53 5.08
CA LYS A 153 -7.83 -16.16 5.69
C LYS A 153 -8.60 -15.15 4.85
N ILE A 154 -7.90 -14.18 4.27
CA ILE A 154 -8.51 -13.19 3.38
C ILE A 154 -9.03 -13.87 2.11
N ALA A 155 -8.19 -14.68 1.47
CA ALA A 155 -8.53 -15.42 0.25
C ALA A 155 -9.74 -16.34 0.44
N ILE A 156 -9.77 -17.11 1.52
CA ILE A 156 -10.92 -17.96 1.88
C ILE A 156 -12.18 -17.11 2.06
N GLY A 157 -12.08 -15.97 2.77
CA GLY A 157 -13.21 -15.04 2.94
C GLY A 157 -13.72 -14.41 1.65
N LEU A 158 -12.87 -14.35 0.61
CA LEU A 158 -13.25 -13.91 -0.74
C LEU A 158 -13.80 -15.06 -1.61
N GLY A 159 -13.74 -16.31 -1.15
CA GLY A 159 -14.25 -17.47 -1.85
C GLY A 159 -13.22 -18.20 -2.73
N VAL A 160 -11.93 -18.04 -2.46
CA VAL A 160 -10.87 -18.85 -3.09
C VAL A 160 -10.98 -20.29 -2.60
N LEU A 161 -11.08 -21.24 -3.54
CA LEU A 161 -11.31 -22.65 -3.22
C LEU A 161 -10.03 -23.41 -2.91
N ASN A 162 -8.93 -23.06 -3.59
CA ASN A 162 -7.65 -23.77 -3.49
C ASN A 162 -6.55 -22.82 -3.03
N ILE A 163 -6.11 -23.00 -1.79
CA ILE A 163 -4.99 -22.25 -1.22
C ILE A 163 -3.69 -22.99 -1.56
N SER A 164 -2.80 -22.35 -2.32
CA SER A 164 -1.48 -22.91 -2.60
C SER A 164 -0.67 -23.06 -1.31
N LYS A 165 0.20 -24.08 -1.28
CA LYS A 165 1.20 -24.26 -0.22
C LYS A 165 2.36 -23.27 -0.35
N ASN A 166 2.62 -22.75 -1.55
CA ASN A 166 3.69 -21.82 -1.79
C ASN A 166 3.30 -20.40 -1.33
N VAL A 167 4.29 -19.63 -0.88
CA VAL A 167 4.10 -18.25 -0.38
C VAL A 167 4.02 -17.24 -1.54
N SER A 168 4.52 -17.61 -2.73
CA SER A 168 4.62 -16.76 -3.91
C SER A 168 3.46 -16.90 -4.90
N ASP A 169 2.56 -17.85 -4.70
CA ASP A 169 1.52 -18.17 -5.69
C ASP A 169 0.33 -17.20 -5.56
N PHE A 170 -0.33 -16.96 -6.69
CA PHE A 170 -1.56 -16.17 -6.73
C PHE A 170 -2.74 -16.92 -6.09
N TYR A 171 -3.65 -16.16 -5.48
CA TYR A 171 -4.94 -16.68 -5.02
C TYR A 171 -5.96 -16.58 -6.14
N LEU A 172 -6.32 -17.72 -6.71
CA LEU A 172 -7.20 -17.79 -7.87
C LEU A 172 -8.66 -17.92 -7.45
N LEU A 173 -9.51 -17.00 -7.93
CA LEU A 173 -10.95 -17.07 -7.75
C LEU A 173 -11.60 -17.91 -8.86
N PRO A 174 -12.73 -18.59 -8.58
CA PRO A 174 -13.52 -19.22 -9.62
C PRO A 174 -14.03 -18.19 -10.65
N LEU A 175 -14.17 -18.61 -11.91
CA LEU A 175 -14.62 -17.74 -13.00
C LEU A 175 -15.92 -16.99 -12.68
N GLU A 176 -16.89 -17.65 -12.05
CA GLU A 176 -18.17 -17.06 -11.65
C GLU A 176 -17.99 -15.84 -10.72
N LYS A 177 -17.00 -15.88 -9.83
CA LYS A 177 -16.66 -14.77 -8.92
C LYS A 177 -15.97 -13.64 -9.67
N CYS A 178 -15.09 -13.97 -10.62
CA CYS A 178 -14.44 -13.00 -11.50
C CYS A 178 -15.47 -12.23 -12.35
N GLN A 179 -16.46 -12.93 -12.92
CA GLN A 179 -17.56 -12.33 -13.69
C GLN A 179 -18.48 -11.44 -12.84
N GLN A 180 -18.44 -11.59 -11.52
CA GLN A 180 -19.25 -10.87 -10.55
C GLN A 180 -18.45 -9.83 -9.74
N GLU A 181 -17.28 -9.40 -10.25
CA GLU A 181 -16.35 -8.48 -9.58
C GLU A 181 -17.05 -7.30 -8.87
N LYS A 182 -17.99 -6.62 -9.54
CA LYS A 182 -18.71 -5.46 -8.99
C LYS A 182 -19.52 -5.76 -7.73
N THR A 183 -19.86 -7.02 -7.49
CA THR A 183 -20.64 -7.48 -6.32
C THR A 183 -19.78 -8.17 -5.27
N MET A 184 -18.48 -8.32 -5.53
CA MET A 184 -17.55 -8.88 -4.56
C MET A 184 -17.46 -7.96 -3.32
N PRO A 185 -17.23 -8.54 -2.13
CA PRO A 185 -17.21 -7.77 -0.90
C PRO A 185 -16.04 -6.77 -0.87
N ASN A 186 -16.23 -5.63 -0.21
CA ASN A 186 -15.09 -4.76 0.10
C ASN A 186 -14.20 -5.41 1.16
N VAL A 187 -12.90 -5.19 1.04
CA VAL A 187 -11.93 -5.47 2.12
C VAL A 187 -11.71 -4.19 2.92
N VAL A 188 -11.96 -4.23 4.23
CA VAL A 188 -11.88 -3.06 5.11
C VAL A 188 -10.78 -3.26 6.15
N LEU A 189 -9.74 -2.44 6.08
CA LEU A 189 -8.65 -2.39 7.05
C LEU A 189 -8.97 -1.32 8.10
N ASN A 190 -9.01 -1.71 9.38
CA ASN A 190 -9.30 -0.78 10.47
C ASN A 190 -8.01 -0.37 11.18
N VAL A 191 -7.69 0.92 11.12
CA VAL A 191 -6.53 1.52 11.80
C VAL A 191 -6.99 2.54 12.83
N GLY A 192 -6.15 2.82 13.85
CA GLY A 192 -6.44 3.84 14.86
C GLY A 192 -6.09 5.25 14.36
N ASP A 193 -6.98 6.22 14.56
CA ASP A 193 -6.65 7.64 14.39
C ASP A 193 -5.81 8.18 15.57
N LEU A 194 -5.40 9.44 15.47
CA LEU A 194 -4.66 10.14 16.54
C LEU A 194 -5.43 10.24 17.87
N GLN A 195 -6.77 10.11 17.83
CA GLN A 195 -7.66 10.12 18.99
C GLN A 195 -8.09 8.70 19.43
N ASN A 196 -7.46 7.65 18.88
CA ASN A 196 -7.82 6.24 19.05
C ASN A 196 -9.24 5.85 18.58
N LYS A 197 -9.88 6.64 17.72
CA LYS A 197 -11.08 6.26 16.96
C LYS A 197 -10.69 5.42 15.74
N LYS A 198 -11.68 4.75 15.15
CA LYS A 198 -11.45 3.84 14.01
C LYS A 198 -11.47 4.59 12.68
N ILE A 199 -10.42 4.43 11.89
CA ILE A 199 -10.39 4.78 10.47
C ILE A 199 -10.55 3.49 9.67
N ASN A 200 -11.52 3.50 8.76
CA ASN A 200 -11.73 2.41 7.80
C ASN A 200 -11.03 2.78 6.49
N VAL A 201 -10.00 2.03 6.13
CA VAL A 201 -9.43 2.02 4.79
C VAL A 201 -10.16 0.95 4.00
N VAL A 202 -10.84 1.33 2.92
CA VAL A 202 -11.72 0.45 2.16
C VAL A 202 -11.09 0.17 0.79
N LEU A 203 -10.79 -1.09 0.53
CA LEU A 203 -10.39 -1.60 -0.78
C LEU A 203 -11.64 -2.18 -1.46
N LYS A 204 -11.99 -1.60 -2.61
CA LYS A 204 -13.05 -2.10 -3.49
C LYS A 204 -12.56 -3.29 -4.30
N PRO A 205 -13.45 -4.17 -4.81
CA PRO A 205 -13.09 -5.30 -5.66
C PRO A 205 -12.06 -4.99 -6.73
N LYS A 206 -12.32 -3.95 -7.53
CA LYS A 206 -11.39 -3.48 -8.57
C LYS A 206 -10.02 -3.05 -8.09
N GLN A 207 -9.78 -2.89 -6.79
CA GLN A 207 -8.49 -2.48 -6.25
C GLN A 207 -7.67 -3.66 -5.73
N TYR A 208 -8.32 -4.80 -5.44
CA TYR A 208 -7.64 -5.98 -4.88
C TYR A 208 -7.77 -7.22 -5.76
N MET A 209 -8.67 -7.22 -6.75
CA MET A 209 -8.80 -8.27 -7.76
C MET A 209 -8.06 -7.86 -9.02
N GLU A 210 -7.36 -8.81 -9.60
CA GLU A 210 -6.75 -8.67 -10.91
C GLU A 210 -7.51 -9.60 -11.88
N LEU A 211 -8.05 -9.01 -12.94
CA LEU A 211 -8.77 -9.74 -13.98
C LEU A 211 -7.84 -9.86 -15.17
N TYR A 212 -7.42 -11.09 -15.45
CA TYR A 212 -6.71 -11.43 -16.68
C TYR A 212 -7.73 -11.99 -17.67
N GLU A 213 -7.87 -11.35 -18.83
CA GLU A 213 -8.39 -12.04 -19.99
C GLU A 213 -7.28 -12.98 -20.45
N GLU A 214 -7.46 -14.29 -20.34
CA GLU A 214 -6.65 -15.20 -21.14
C GLU A 214 -6.94 -14.85 -22.60
N GLU A 215 -5.93 -14.39 -23.35
CA GLU A 215 -5.99 -14.42 -24.80
C GLU A 215 -6.27 -15.88 -25.17
N HIS A 216 -7.53 -16.19 -25.50
CA HIS A 216 -7.87 -17.46 -26.09
C HIS A 216 -7.03 -17.60 -27.36
N GLY A 217 -5.98 -18.41 -27.27
CA GLY A 217 -5.19 -18.84 -28.41
C GLY A 217 -6.07 -19.68 -29.33
N ASP A 218 -6.86 -19.02 -30.16
CA ASP A 218 -7.36 -19.60 -31.40
C ASP A 218 -6.19 -19.62 -32.40
N LYS A 219 -5.41 -20.71 -32.34
CA LYS A 219 -4.61 -21.20 -33.47
C LYS A 219 -4.73 -22.70 -33.59
#